data_AF-A0A1M4DVV3-F1
#
_entry.id   AF-A0A1M4DVV3-F1
#
_cell.length_a   1.000
_cell.length_b   1.000
_cell.length_c   1.000
_cell.angle_alpha   90.00
_cell.angle_beta   90.00
_cell.angle_gamma   90.00
#
_symmetry.space_group_name_H-M   'P 1'
#
loop_
_entity.id
_entity.type
_entity.pdbx_description
1 polymer ?
#
loop_
_entity_poly.entity_id
_entity_poly.type
_entity_poly.pdbx_seq_one_letter_code
_entity_poly.pdbx_strand_id
1 'polypeptide(L)'
;MRSRRDVLKSAVLGGGAGVVAATALGSLGPEAAFAAQKVEPGAPDPDFAEGRIRSIKDNTLLVLGSNLVFHTIRVVDGTSLWKLGPVPFDQAKPGDGLYARGVRMPDGMLAAEAVWLNIVNIKGHIKNITGQTIHLDHNGYDVLCHVVAGKSVAIHSESPPTADLSMLKVSQHVQILGAWRPDTNEVDIATVFSPH
;
A
#
# COMPACT_ATOMS: atom_id res chain seq x y z
N MET A 1 -43.91 1.98 14.19
CA MET A 1 -43.01 0.98 13.57
C MET A 1 -41.58 1.50 13.68
N ARG A 2 -40.73 0.85 14.48
CA ARG A 2 -39.31 1.23 14.62
C ARG A 2 -38.56 0.73 13.39
N SER A 3 -37.79 1.61 12.75
CA SER A 3 -37.05 1.27 11.53
C SER A 3 -35.88 0.33 11.86
N ARG A 4 -35.48 -0.54 10.92
CA ARG A 4 -34.21 -1.31 11.01
C ARG A 4 -33.01 -0.42 11.37
N ARG A 5 -33.05 0.88 11.02
CA ARG A 5 -32.04 1.88 11.38
C ARG A 5 -32.02 2.25 12.87
N ASP A 6 -33.14 2.14 13.58
CA ASP A 6 -33.23 2.49 15.01
C ASP A 6 -32.73 1.34 15.90
N VAL A 7 -32.83 0.09 15.43
CA VAL A 7 -32.31 -1.10 16.13
C VAL A 7 -30.79 -1.20 16.02
N LEU A 8 -30.21 -0.71 14.92
CA LEU A 8 -28.76 -0.70 14.70
C LEU A 8 -28.05 0.41 15.48
N LYS A 9 -28.76 1.47 15.88
CA LYS A 9 -28.20 2.55 16.73
C LYS A 9 -28.18 2.22 18.23
N SER A 10 -28.95 1.23 18.68
CA SER A 10 -28.98 0.84 20.11
C SER A 10 -27.96 -0.23 20.51
N ALA A 11 -27.20 -0.79 19.56
CA ALA A 11 -26.25 -1.87 19.83
C ALA A 11 -24.82 -1.40 20.23
N VAL A 12 -24.55 -0.09 20.21
CA VAL A 12 -23.19 0.46 20.50
C VAL A 12 -23.05 1.04 21.92
N LEU A 13 -24.13 1.06 22.71
CA LEU A 13 -24.09 1.54 24.10
C LEU A 13 -24.52 0.44 25.06
N GLY A 14 -23.61 -0.49 25.36
CA GLY A 14 -23.87 -1.55 26.32
C GLY A 14 -22.68 -2.46 26.57
N GLY A 15 -21.74 -2.00 27.39
CA GLY A 15 -20.93 -2.80 28.32
C GLY A 15 -20.05 -3.93 27.77
N GLY A 16 -18.73 -3.76 27.91
CA GLY A 16 -17.79 -4.88 27.98
C GLY A 16 -16.54 -4.67 27.15
N ALA A 17 -15.38 -4.67 27.82
CA ALA A 17 -14.07 -4.63 27.20
C ALA A 17 -13.91 -5.74 26.15
N GLY A 18 -13.66 -5.32 24.92
CA GLY A 18 -13.45 -6.19 23.77
C GLY A 18 -13.36 -5.30 22.55
N VAL A 19 -12.13 -4.89 22.19
CA VAL A 19 -11.87 -4.29 20.89
C VAL A 19 -12.06 -5.39 19.86
N VAL A 20 -13.31 -5.61 19.46
CA VAL A 20 -13.69 -6.41 18.31
C VAL A 20 -13.96 -5.42 17.21
N ALA A 21 -12.89 -4.89 16.61
CA ALA A 21 -12.96 -4.27 15.30
C ALA A 21 -13.06 -5.39 14.25
N ALA A 22 -14.20 -6.10 14.27
CA ALA A 22 -14.52 -7.08 13.24
C ALA A 22 -15.30 -6.38 12.14
N THR A 23 -14.86 -6.61 10.90
CA THR A 23 -15.58 -6.39 9.63
C THR A 23 -15.59 -4.98 9.02
N ALA A 24 -14.40 -4.50 8.68
CA ALA A 24 -14.13 -3.98 7.32
C ALA A 24 -12.90 -4.66 6.68
N LEU A 25 -12.59 -5.88 7.13
CA LEU A 25 -11.47 -6.73 6.68
C LEU A 25 -11.74 -7.32 5.29
N GLY A 26 -11.50 -6.51 4.27
CA GLY A 26 -11.03 -6.95 2.95
C GLY A 26 -9.63 -6.40 2.77
N SER A 27 -8.71 -7.16 2.14
CA SER A 27 -7.34 -6.69 1.91
C SER A 27 -7.36 -5.29 1.31
N LEU A 28 -6.92 -4.28 2.06
CA LEU A 28 -6.86 -2.92 1.53
C LEU A 28 -5.75 -2.91 0.49
N GLY A 29 -6.13 -2.80 -0.78
CA GLY A 29 -5.17 -2.72 -1.88
C GLY A 29 -4.29 -1.48 -1.77
N PRO A 30 -3.19 -1.43 -2.55
CA PRO A 30 -2.20 -0.36 -2.47
C PRO A 30 -2.82 1.03 -2.75
N GLU A 31 -3.89 1.10 -3.53
CA GLU A 31 -4.64 2.33 -3.79
C GLU A 31 -5.19 2.99 -2.52
N ALA A 32 -5.55 2.20 -1.49
CA ALA A 32 -6.05 2.74 -0.22
C ALA A 32 -4.98 3.49 0.57
N ALA A 33 -3.70 3.12 0.41
CA ALA A 33 -2.59 3.86 1.02
C ALA A 33 -2.48 5.29 0.47
N PHE A 34 -2.85 5.47 -0.81
CA PHE A 34 -2.76 6.74 -1.54
C PHE A 34 -4.08 7.51 -1.59
N ALA A 35 -5.17 6.98 -1.02
CA ALA A 35 -6.48 7.63 -1.01
C ALA A 35 -6.55 8.74 0.06
N ALA A 36 -7.09 9.90 -0.30
CA ALA A 36 -7.27 11.01 0.62
C ALA A 36 -8.42 10.74 1.62
N GLN A 37 -8.14 10.84 2.91
CA GLN A 37 -9.18 10.88 3.95
C GLN A 37 -9.61 12.31 4.27
N LYS A 38 -10.78 12.44 4.91
CA LYS A 38 -11.38 13.70 5.37
C LYS A 38 -10.66 14.23 6.62
N VAL A 39 -9.34 14.37 6.53
CA VAL A 39 -8.52 15.16 7.45
C VAL A 39 -8.61 16.62 7.01
N GLU A 40 -8.50 17.58 7.92
CA GLU A 40 -8.43 18.99 7.53
C GLU A 40 -7.34 19.16 6.46
N PRO A 41 -7.63 19.81 5.32
CA PRO A 41 -6.65 19.97 4.26
C PRO A 41 -5.35 20.59 4.80
N GLY A 42 -4.26 19.82 4.75
CA GLY A 42 -2.92 20.25 5.21
C GLY A 42 -2.55 19.85 6.64
N ALA A 43 -3.45 19.28 7.44
CA ALA A 43 -3.10 18.73 8.75
C ALA A 43 -2.46 17.33 8.60
N PRO A 44 -1.35 17.03 9.31
CA PRO A 44 -0.80 15.68 9.37
C PRO A 44 -1.82 14.68 9.90
N ASP A 45 -1.94 13.54 9.24
CA ASP A 45 -2.80 12.44 9.67
C ASP A 45 -2.14 11.73 10.88
N PRO A 46 -2.72 11.82 12.10
CA PRO A 46 -2.10 11.27 13.30
C PRO A 46 -2.09 9.73 13.31
N ASP A 47 -2.94 9.11 12.50
CA ASP A 47 -3.14 7.66 12.41
C ASP A 47 -2.38 7.04 11.22
N PHE A 48 -1.46 7.82 10.64
CA PHE A 48 -0.59 7.43 9.55
C PHE A 48 0.88 7.47 9.97
N ALA A 49 1.65 6.49 9.51
CA ALA A 49 3.10 6.48 9.61
C ALA A 49 3.70 6.03 8.28
N GLU A 50 4.81 6.65 7.89
CA GLU A 50 5.60 6.23 6.75
C GLU A 50 7.06 6.12 7.16
N GLY A 51 7.85 5.42 6.35
CA GLY A 51 9.30 5.46 6.46
C GLY A 51 9.93 4.13 6.14
N ARG A 52 11.13 3.93 6.66
CA ARG A 52 11.95 2.75 6.41
C ARG A 52 12.10 1.89 7.65
N ILE A 53 11.84 0.59 7.53
CA ILE A 53 12.03 -0.37 8.64
C ILE A 53 13.51 -0.41 9.01
N ARG A 54 13.81 -0.11 10.28
CA ARG A 54 15.17 -0.17 10.84
C ARG A 54 15.42 -1.47 11.57
N SER A 55 14.44 -1.93 12.33
CA SER A 55 14.50 -3.21 13.05
C SER A 55 13.10 -3.77 13.27
N ILE A 56 13.03 -5.10 13.44
CA ILE A 56 11.82 -5.84 13.72
C ILE A 56 12.03 -6.62 15.02
N LYS A 57 11.09 -6.53 15.96
CA LYS A 57 11.11 -7.31 17.21
C LYS A 57 9.69 -7.64 17.65
N ASP A 58 9.40 -8.91 17.88
CA ASP A 58 8.12 -9.41 18.43
C ASP A 58 6.89 -8.79 17.76
N ASN A 59 6.77 -8.84 16.43
CA ASN A 59 5.70 -8.19 15.64
C ASN A 59 5.64 -6.65 15.72
N THR A 60 6.70 -6.02 16.20
CA THR A 60 6.83 -4.56 16.28
C THR A 60 7.90 -4.09 15.30
N LEU A 61 7.54 -3.12 14.48
CA LEU A 61 8.41 -2.46 13.52
C LEU A 61 8.90 -1.15 14.13
N LEU A 62 10.22 -0.98 14.18
CA LEU A 62 10.82 0.34 14.40
C LEU A 62 11.09 0.95 13.03
N VAL A 63 10.45 2.07 12.75
CA VAL A 63 10.44 2.72 11.44
C VAL A 63 11.03 4.11 11.56
N LEU A 64 11.95 4.47 10.67
CA LEU A 64 12.48 5.82 10.55
C LEU A 64 11.73 6.55 9.45
N GLY A 65 10.93 7.54 9.82
CA GLY A 65 10.20 8.40 8.87
C GLY A 65 11.13 9.31 8.08
N SER A 66 10.63 9.81 6.94
CA SER A 66 11.37 10.78 6.11
C SER A 66 11.66 12.10 6.84
N ASN A 67 10.86 12.43 7.85
CA ASN A 67 11.06 13.54 8.77
C ASN A 67 12.10 13.26 9.87
N LEU A 68 12.83 12.14 9.80
CA LEU A 68 13.83 11.69 10.77
C LEU A 68 13.26 11.34 12.16
N VAL A 69 11.94 11.18 12.28
CA VAL A 69 11.28 10.74 13.51
C VAL A 69 11.10 9.22 13.49
N PHE A 70 11.29 8.59 14.66
CA PHE A 70 11.01 7.17 14.82
C PHE A 70 9.53 6.91 15.11
N HIS A 71 8.97 5.92 14.43
CA HIS A 71 7.65 5.37 14.69
C HIS A 71 7.79 3.93 15.20
N THR A 72 7.04 3.60 16.24
CA THR A 72 6.87 2.22 16.71
C THR A 72 5.52 1.73 16.22
N ILE A 73 5.52 0.70 15.39
CA ILE A 73 4.29 0.17 14.75
C ILE A 73 4.11 -1.28 15.17
N ARG A 74 2.99 -1.59 15.80
CA ARG A 74 2.61 -2.95 16.21
C ARG A 74 1.72 -3.58 15.16
N VAL A 75 2.15 -4.71 14.62
CA VAL A 75 1.29 -5.60 13.82
C VAL A 75 0.51 -6.49 14.79
N VAL A 76 -0.81 -6.48 14.66
CA VAL A 76 -1.75 -7.21 15.51
C VAL A 76 -2.54 -8.23 14.70
N ASP A 77 -3.27 -9.09 15.39
CA ASP A 77 -4.20 -10.02 14.74
C ASP A 77 -5.28 -9.22 14.00
N GLY A 78 -5.30 -9.35 12.67
CA GLY A 78 -6.17 -8.57 11.79
C GLY A 78 -5.48 -7.48 10.98
N THR A 79 -4.19 -7.16 11.22
CA THR A 79 -3.48 -6.22 10.35
C THR A 79 -3.40 -6.79 8.92
N SER A 80 -3.83 -6.02 7.94
CA SER A 80 -3.66 -6.34 6.52
C SER A 80 -2.26 -5.93 6.06
N LEU A 81 -1.44 -6.90 5.64
CA LEU A 81 -0.12 -6.63 5.08
C LEU A 81 -0.12 -6.84 3.57
N TRP A 82 0.52 -5.92 2.84
CA TRP A 82 0.55 -5.96 1.38
C TRP A 82 1.96 -5.74 0.81
N LYS A 83 2.37 -6.61 -0.12
CA LYS A 83 3.57 -6.50 -0.97
C LYS A 83 3.33 -7.24 -2.30
N LEU A 84 2.93 -6.51 -3.34
CA LEU A 84 2.40 -7.06 -4.61
C LEU A 84 1.19 -8.00 -4.45
N GLY A 85 0.44 -7.82 -3.38
CA GLY A 85 -0.64 -8.71 -2.94
C GLY A 85 -0.61 -8.90 -1.43
N PRO A 86 -1.62 -9.53 -0.84
CA PRO A 86 -1.62 -9.88 0.58
C PRO A 86 -0.42 -10.76 0.93
N VAL A 87 0.29 -10.42 2.01
CA VAL A 87 1.48 -11.16 2.46
C VAL A 87 1.49 -11.39 3.97
N PRO A 88 2.13 -12.46 4.46
CA PRO A 88 2.41 -12.64 5.87
C PRO A 88 3.47 -11.65 6.39
N PHE A 89 3.54 -11.50 7.72
CA PHE A 89 4.46 -10.58 8.41
C PHE A 89 5.94 -10.88 8.16
N ASP A 90 6.30 -12.13 7.91
CA ASP A 90 7.68 -12.54 7.62
C ASP A 90 8.25 -11.96 6.31
N GLN A 91 7.40 -11.36 5.47
CA GLN A 91 7.82 -10.65 4.25
C GLN A 91 8.29 -9.22 4.54
N ALA A 92 8.02 -8.68 5.73
CA ALA A 92 8.56 -7.39 6.17
C ALA A 92 10.02 -7.57 6.58
N LYS A 93 10.92 -6.76 6.02
CA LYS A 93 12.36 -6.84 6.30
C LYS A 93 12.92 -5.48 6.67
N PRO A 94 13.97 -5.41 7.53
CA PRO A 94 14.78 -4.21 7.64
C PRO A 94 15.22 -3.72 6.26
N GLY A 95 15.09 -2.42 6.03
CA GLY A 95 15.34 -1.80 4.74
C GLY A 95 14.11 -1.65 3.83
N ASP A 96 13.00 -2.35 4.09
CA ASP A 96 11.75 -2.08 3.38
C ASP A 96 11.24 -0.67 3.73
N GLY A 97 10.76 0.05 2.71
CA GLY A 97 9.91 1.21 2.88
C GLY A 97 8.48 0.76 3.23
N LEU A 98 7.75 1.56 3.99
CA LEU A 98 6.37 1.25 4.34
C LEU A 98 5.50 2.49 4.45
N TYR A 99 4.22 2.25 4.23
CA TYR A 99 3.13 3.08 4.71
C TYR A 99 2.30 2.24 5.67
N ALA A 100 1.88 2.82 6.78
CA ALA A 100 1.03 2.18 7.76
C ALA A 100 -0.11 3.10 8.17
N ARG A 101 -1.28 2.50 8.35
CA ARG A 101 -2.45 3.14 8.96
C ARG A 101 -2.93 2.28 10.11
N GLY A 102 -3.47 2.93 11.13
CA GLY A 102 -3.98 2.23 12.30
C GLY A 102 -4.52 3.17 13.35
N VAL A 103 -4.47 2.74 14.61
CA VAL A 103 -4.91 3.54 15.74
C VAL A 103 -3.71 3.90 16.60
N ARG A 104 -3.53 5.20 16.87
CA ARG A 104 -2.50 5.64 17.83
C ARG A 104 -2.92 5.28 19.26
N MET A 105 -2.05 4.54 19.94
CA MET A 105 -2.22 4.15 21.34
C MET A 105 -1.75 5.29 22.28
N PRO A 106 -2.19 5.32 23.55
CA PRO A 106 -1.80 6.36 24.51
C PRO A 106 -0.29 6.47 24.78
N ASP A 107 0.46 5.38 24.57
CA ASP A 107 1.92 5.33 24.68
C ASP A 107 2.64 5.84 23.42
N GLY A 108 1.89 6.26 22.40
CA GLY A 108 2.41 6.74 21.13
C GLY A 108 2.80 5.63 20.15
N MET A 109 2.48 4.36 20.41
CA MET A 109 2.61 3.28 19.43
C MET A 109 1.46 3.32 18.41
N LEU A 110 1.72 2.96 17.16
CA LEU A 110 0.66 2.76 16.16
C LEU A 110 0.26 1.28 16.13
N ALA A 111 -0.95 0.94 16.56
CA ALA A 111 -1.51 -0.39 16.34
C ALA A 111 -2.06 -0.46 14.90
N ALA A 112 -1.37 -1.19 14.02
CA ALA A 112 -1.63 -1.14 12.59
C ALA A 112 -2.91 -1.91 12.22
N GLU A 113 -3.75 -1.26 11.41
CA GLU A 113 -4.85 -1.91 10.68
C GLU A 113 -4.36 -2.37 9.30
N ALA A 114 -3.54 -1.57 8.64
CA ALA A 114 -2.97 -1.89 7.34
C ALA A 114 -1.52 -1.41 7.22
N VAL A 115 -0.69 -2.24 6.58
CA VAL A 115 0.70 -1.93 6.27
C VAL A 115 0.98 -2.31 4.82
N TRP A 116 1.45 -1.33 4.05
CA TRP A 116 1.85 -1.51 2.67
C TRP A 116 3.36 -1.40 2.57
N LEU A 117 4.00 -2.47 2.11
CA LEU A 117 5.44 -2.59 2.02
C LEU A 117 5.91 -2.26 0.60
N ASN A 118 6.87 -1.36 0.52
CA ASN A 118 7.56 -0.89 -0.69
C ASN A 118 6.63 -0.39 -1.79
N ILE A 119 5.39 -0.04 -1.50
CA ILE A 119 4.44 0.32 -2.55
C ILE A 119 4.84 1.63 -3.19
N VAL A 120 4.78 1.67 -4.52
CA VAL A 120 5.08 2.86 -5.31
C VAL A 120 3.98 3.08 -6.34
N ASN A 121 3.77 4.36 -6.65
CA ASN A 121 2.88 4.81 -7.70
C ASN A 121 3.66 5.77 -8.61
N ILE A 122 4.14 5.25 -9.74
CA ILE A 122 5.08 5.95 -10.62
C ILE A 122 4.38 6.24 -11.95
N LYS A 123 4.46 7.47 -12.43
CA LYS A 123 3.97 7.86 -13.76
C LYS A 123 5.12 8.16 -14.68
N GLY A 124 5.10 7.69 -15.92
CA GLY A 124 6.23 7.89 -16.81
C GLY A 124 5.98 7.46 -18.23
N HIS A 125 6.99 7.62 -19.08
CA HIS A 125 6.98 7.17 -20.46
C HIS A 125 7.78 5.89 -20.61
N ILE A 126 7.25 4.90 -21.32
CA ILE A 126 7.99 3.68 -21.63
C ILE A 126 9.13 4.01 -22.60
N LYS A 127 10.39 3.86 -22.19
CA LYS A 127 11.55 4.03 -23.08
C LYS A 127 11.88 2.78 -23.86
N ASN A 128 11.72 1.62 -23.23
CA ASN A 128 12.02 0.33 -23.83
C ASN A 128 11.20 -0.78 -23.17
N ILE A 129 10.92 -1.84 -23.92
CA ILE A 129 10.30 -3.08 -23.43
C ILE A 129 11.20 -4.23 -23.85
N THR A 130 11.66 -5.05 -22.92
CA THR A 130 12.55 -6.17 -23.20
C THR A 130 12.17 -7.39 -22.37
N GLY A 131 11.58 -8.39 -23.02
CA GLY A 131 11.11 -9.60 -22.35
C GLY A 131 10.10 -9.27 -21.25
N GLN A 132 10.48 -9.54 -20.00
CA GLN A 132 9.68 -9.27 -18.80
C GLN A 132 10.03 -7.94 -18.12
N THR A 133 10.67 -7.01 -18.83
CA THR A 133 11.09 -5.73 -18.26
C THR A 133 10.62 -4.55 -19.08
N ILE A 134 10.33 -3.45 -18.39
CA ILE A 134 9.93 -2.16 -18.94
C ILE A 134 10.89 -1.12 -18.36
N HIS A 135 11.62 -0.40 -19.21
CA HIS A 135 12.35 0.80 -18.80
C HIS A 135 11.39 1.99 -18.84
N LEU A 136 11.13 2.59 -17.69
CA LEU A 136 10.24 3.73 -17.54
C LEU A 136 11.07 5.00 -17.30
N ASP A 137 10.83 6.03 -18.10
CA ASP A 137 11.28 7.39 -17.80
C ASP A 137 10.32 8.04 -16.81
N HIS A 138 10.77 8.25 -15.58
CA HIS A 138 10.06 9.02 -14.58
C HIS A 138 10.82 10.31 -14.30
N ASN A 139 10.37 11.43 -14.89
CA ASN A 139 10.96 12.75 -14.70
C ASN A 139 12.48 12.82 -14.98
N GLY A 140 12.98 12.08 -15.98
CA GLY A 140 14.39 12.03 -16.34
C GLY A 140 15.19 10.91 -15.64
N TYR A 141 14.55 10.16 -14.74
CA TYR A 141 15.14 8.99 -14.08
C TYR A 141 14.69 7.70 -14.76
N ASP A 142 15.65 6.82 -15.06
CA ASP A 142 15.36 5.48 -15.60
C ASP A 142 14.99 4.52 -14.45
N VAL A 143 13.76 4.03 -14.48
CA VAL A 143 13.24 3.04 -13.53
C VAL A 143 13.04 1.72 -14.27
N LEU A 144 13.66 0.65 -13.76
CA LEU A 144 13.50 -0.68 -14.35
C LEU A 144 12.33 -1.40 -13.69
N CYS A 145 11.26 -1.60 -14.45
CA CYS A 145 10.04 -2.25 -13.98
C CYS A 145 9.98 -3.70 -14.46
N HIS A 146 9.79 -4.65 -13.55
CA HIS A 146 9.75 -6.09 -13.81
C HIS A 146 8.31 -6.59 -13.82
N VAL A 147 7.94 -7.28 -14.89
CA VAL A 147 6.71 -8.06 -14.96
C VAL A 147 6.87 -9.31 -14.10
N VAL A 148 5.97 -9.48 -13.13
CA VAL A 148 5.92 -10.64 -12.24
C VAL A 148 4.83 -11.60 -12.72
N ALA A 149 5.26 -12.78 -13.16
CA ALA A 149 4.37 -13.82 -13.65
C ALA A 149 3.26 -14.15 -12.63
N GLY A 150 2.01 -14.17 -13.10
CA GLY A 150 0.84 -14.47 -12.27
C GLY A 150 0.42 -13.35 -11.30
N LYS A 151 1.09 -12.20 -11.31
CA LYS A 151 0.74 -11.05 -10.46
C LYS A 151 0.52 -9.76 -11.24
N SER A 152 1.41 -9.45 -12.19
CA SER A 152 1.31 -8.22 -12.96
C SER A 152 0.09 -8.23 -13.87
N VAL A 153 -0.67 -7.14 -13.82
CA VAL A 153 -1.82 -6.91 -14.69
C VAL A 153 -1.71 -5.57 -15.40
N ALA A 154 -2.11 -5.53 -16.66
CA ALA A 154 -2.32 -4.30 -17.41
C ALA A 154 -3.82 -3.96 -17.40
N ILE A 155 -4.11 -2.68 -17.19
CA ILE A 155 -5.44 -2.11 -17.30
C ILE A 155 -5.38 -1.05 -18.40
N HIS A 156 -6.08 -1.34 -19.49
CA HIS A 156 -6.25 -0.43 -20.62
C HIS A 156 -7.63 0.24 -20.53
N SER A 157 -7.77 1.43 -21.09
CA SER A 157 -9.08 2.08 -21.19
C SER A 157 -10.08 1.15 -21.88
N GLU A 158 -11.27 0.99 -21.27
CA GLU A 158 -12.40 0.24 -21.84
C GLU A 158 -12.19 -1.29 -21.99
N SER A 159 -11.10 -1.84 -21.45
CA SER A 159 -10.82 -3.28 -21.46
C SER A 159 -10.77 -3.87 -20.05
N PRO A 160 -11.18 -5.14 -19.86
CA PRO A 160 -10.95 -5.84 -18.60
C PRO A 160 -9.45 -5.91 -18.25
N PRO A 161 -9.07 -5.94 -16.96
CA PRO A 161 -7.69 -6.19 -16.55
C PRO A 161 -7.16 -7.50 -17.17
N THR A 162 -5.95 -7.46 -17.70
CA THR A 162 -5.32 -8.60 -18.38
C THR A 162 -3.91 -8.83 -17.87
N ALA A 163 -3.48 -10.10 -17.81
CA ALA A 163 -2.07 -10.44 -17.54
C ALA A 163 -1.19 -10.26 -18.80
N ASP A 164 -1.79 -10.02 -19.96
CA ASP A 164 -1.07 -9.75 -21.20
C ASP A 164 -0.68 -8.26 -21.29
N LEU A 165 0.62 -7.98 -21.22
CA LEU A 165 1.18 -6.64 -21.37
C LEU A 165 1.60 -6.33 -22.81
N SER A 166 1.33 -7.21 -23.79
CA SER A 166 1.75 -7.05 -25.19
C SER A 166 1.19 -5.79 -25.87
N MET A 167 0.11 -5.23 -25.33
CA MET A 167 -0.49 -3.98 -25.81
C MET A 167 0.30 -2.73 -25.40
N LEU A 168 1.25 -2.84 -24.46
CA LEU A 168 2.11 -1.72 -24.07
C LEU A 168 3.12 -1.41 -25.18
N LYS A 169 3.38 -0.11 -25.38
CA LYS A 169 4.24 0.39 -26.47
C LYS A 169 5.28 1.36 -25.94
N VAL A 170 6.44 1.40 -26.59
CA VAL A 170 7.43 2.45 -26.38
C VAL A 170 6.81 3.83 -26.64
N SER A 171 7.26 4.83 -25.88
CA SER A 171 6.77 6.21 -25.79
C SER A 171 5.39 6.40 -25.15
N GLN A 172 4.68 5.31 -24.84
CA GLN A 172 3.40 5.37 -24.16
C GLN A 172 3.55 5.93 -22.75
N HIS A 173 2.67 6.85 -22.36
CA HIS A 173 2.58 7.30 -20.99
C HIS A 173 1.76 6.30 -20.17
N VAL A 174 2.32 5.82 -19.05
CA VAL A 174 1.67 4.84 -18.17
C VAL A 174 1.82 5.25 -16.72
N GLN A 175 0.93 4.72 -15.88
CA GLN A 175 1.06 4.75 -14.43
C GLN A 175 1.28 3.33 -13.93
N ILE A 176 2.34 3.10 -13.16
CA ILE A 176 2.69 1.80 -12.59
C ILE A 176 2.44 1.86 -11.09
N LEU A 177 1.58 0.95 -10.61
CA LEU A 177 1.53 0.53 -9.22
C LEU A 177 2.39 -0.72 -9.06
N GLY A 178 3.27 -0.72 -8.08
CA GLY A 178 4.20 -1.84 -7.88
C GLY A 178 4.83 -1.84 -6.51
N ALA A 179 5.78 -2.75 -6.32
CA ALA A 179 6.63 -2.81 -5.14
C ALA A 179 8.07 -2.51 -5.53
N TRP A 180 8.62 -1.47 -4.94
CA TRP A 180 10.02 -1.11 -5.04
C TRP A 180 10.91 -2.19 -4.44
N ARG A 181 12.06 -2.43 -5.08
CA ARG A 181 13.14 -3.25 -4.53
C ARG A 181 14.08 -2.32 -3.74
N PRO A 182 14.20 -2.50 -2.41
CA PRO A 182 14.98 -1.59 -1.59
C PRO A 182 16.41 -1.38 -2.09
N ASP A 183 16.90 -0.14 -1.98
CA ASP A 183 18.24 0.30 -2.39
C ASP A 183 18.57 0.18 -3.89
N THR A 184 17.56 -0.02 -4.75
CA THR A 184 17.72 -0.03 -6.20
C THR A 184 16.75 0.95 -6.87
N ASN A 185 16.86 1.12 -8.20
CA ASN A 185 15.88 1.83 -9.03
C ASN A 185 14.91 0.86 -9.71
N GLU A 186 14.64 -0.29 -9.08
CA GLU A 186 13.82 -1.35 -9.66
C GLU A 186 12.47 -1.47 -8.97
N VAL A 187 11.45 -1.83 -9.75
CA VAL A 187 10.09 -2.01 -9.28
C VAL A 187 9.52 -3.29 -9.84
N ASP A 188 8.94 -4.13 -9.00
CA ASP A 188 8.11 -5.23 -9.44
C ASP A 188 6.68 -4.72 -9.69
N ILE A 189 6.10 -5.04 -10.84
CA ILE A 189 4.81 -4.51 -11.28
C ILE A 189 3.67 -5.28 -10.61
N ALA A 190 2.75 -4.56 -9.97
CA ALA A 190 1.42 -5.09 -9.63
C ALA A 190 0.42 -4.75 -10.74
N THR A 191 0.30 -3.46 -11.06
CA THR A 191 -0.65 -2.98 -12.07
C THR A 191 -0.01 -1.92 -12.95
N VAL A 192 -0.17 -2.05 -14.26
CA VAL A 192 0.12 -0.97 -15.22
C VAL A 192 -1.20 -0.39 -15.71
N PHE A 193 -1.42 0.89 -15.50
CA PHE A 193 -2.52 1.65 -16.07
C PHE A 193 -2.04 2.32 -17.34
N SER A 194 -2.67 1.98 -18.44
CA SER A 194 -2.42 2.52 -19.76
C SER A 194 -3.69 3.24 -20.23
N PRO A 195 -3.66 4.57 -20.42
CA PRO A 195 -4.84 5.31 -20.82
C PRO A 195 -5.27 5.04 -22.27
N HIS A 196 -4.38 4.53 -23.13
CA HIS A 196 -4.62 4.24 -24.56
C HIS A 196 -3.67 3.17 -25.10
#